data_AF-A0A7V9MNU5-F1
#
_entry.id   AF-A0A7V9MNU5-F1
#
_cell.length_a   1.000
_cell.length_b   1.000
_cell.length_c   1.000
_cell.angle_alpha   90.00
_cell.angle_beta   90.00
_cell.angle_gamma   90.00
#
_symmetry.space_group_name_H-M   'P 1'
#
loop_
_entity.id
_entity.type
_entity.pdbx_description
1 polymer ?
#
loop_
_entity_poly.entity_id
_entity_poly.type
_entity_poly.pdbx_seq_one_letter_code
_entity_poly.pdbx_strand_id
1 'polypeptide(L)' 'MRPLKTAAILAFCAGLLFSTSSCLVVVKKDNGRHKGWFKNTNNPHHPHSTNPGNGNSGGKGKKNKHK' A
#
# COMPACT_ATOMS: atom_id res chain seq x y z
N MET A 1 23.69 -47.15 -19.99
CA MET A 1 23.38 -46.66 -18.62
C MET A 1 23.65 -45.16 -18.38
N ARG A 2 24.39 -44.45 -19.24
CA ARG A 2 24.76 -43.03 -19.05
C ARG A 2 23.64 -42.01 -19.36
N PRO A 3 22.78 -42.16 -20.39
CA PRO A 3 21.86 -41.09 -20.79
C PRO A 3 20.69 -40.91 -19.80
N LEU A 4 20.28 -41.97 -19.10
CA LEU A 4 19.18 -41.90 -18.13
C LEU A 4 19.55 -41.05 -16.91
N LYS A 5 20.81 -41.13 -16.47
CA LYS A 5 21.33 -40.30 -15.36
C LYS A 5 21.40 -38.83 -15.77
N THR A 6 21.86 -38.54 -16.99
CA THR A 6 21.91 -37.18 -17.53
C THR A 6 20.51 -36.58 -17.69
N ALA A 7 19.55 -37.37 -18.18
CA ALA A 7 18.16 -36.94 -18.30
C ALA A 7 17.51 -36.63 -16.94
N ALA A 8 17.77 -37.45 -15.92
CA ALA A 8 17.28 -37.22 -14.56
C ALA A 8 17.86 -35.93 -13.95
N ILE A 9 19.15 -35.65 -14.15
CA ILE A 9 19.79 -34.42 -13.69
C ILE A 9 19.20 -33.19 -14.39
N LEU A 10 19.01 -33.25 -15.71
CA LEU A 10 18.40 -32.16 -16.47
C LEU A 10 16.96 -31.87 -16.04
N ALA A 11 16.17 -32.91 -15.79
CA ALA A 11 14.80 -32.78 -15.29
C ALA A 11 14.75 -32.13 -13.90
N PHE A 12 15.67 -32.52 -13.00
CA PHE A 12 15.79 -31.93 -11.67
C PHE A 12 16.19 -30.45 -11.75
N CYS A 13 17.18 -30.10 -12.57
CA CYS A 13 17.59 -28.71 -12.79
C CYS A 13 16.47 -27.84 -13.36
N ALA A 14 15.71 -28.35 -14.33
CA ALA A 14 14.54 -27.65 -14.86
C ALA A 14 13.49 -27.40 -13.76
N GLY A 15 13.19 -28.41 -12.94
CA GLY A 15 12.26 -28.28 -11.82
C GLY A 15 12.68 -27.20 -10.80
N LEU A 16 13.97 -27.12 -10.47
CA LEU A 16 14.50 -26.08 -9.59
C LEU A 16 14.33 -24.67 -10.18
N LEU A 17 14.64 -24.49 -11.47
CA LEU A 17 14.51 -23.21 -12.16
C LEU A 17 13.05 -22.74 -12.21
N PHE A 18 12.11 -23.65 -12.47
CA PHE A 18 10.68 -23.35 -12.45
C PHE A 18 10.19 -23.02 -11.03
N SER A 19 10.64 -23.74 -9.99
CA SER A 19 10.25 -23.49 -8.60
C SER A 19 10.61 -22.08 -8.12
N THR A 20 11.76 -21.54 -8.54
CA THR A 20 12.23 -20.20 -8.11
C THR A 20 11.56 -19.03 -8.86
N SER A 21 10.79 -19.29 -9.91
CA SER A 21 10.17 -18.24 -10.74
C SER A 21 8.91 -17.61 -10.13
N SER A 22 8.47 -18.06 -8.96
CA SER A 22 7.17 -17.71 -8.36
C SER A 22 7.15 -16.39 -7.56
N CYS A 23 8.18 -15.55 -7.66
CA CYS A 23 8.25 -14.24 -7.01
C CYS A 23 7.34 -13.16 -7.64
N LEU A 24 6.26 -13.54 -8.34
CA LEU A 24 5.32 -12.59 -8.92
C LEU A 24 4.50 -11.93 -7.81
N VAL A 25 4.97 -10.79 -7.33
CA VAL A 25 4.19 -9.90 -6.47
C VAL A 25 3.15 -9.20 -7.34
N VAL A 26 1.92 -9.72 -7.34
CA VAL A 26 0.78 -9.06 -7.98
C VAL A 26 0.42 -7.82 -7.17
N VAL A 27 1.02 -6.68 -7.50
CA VAL A 27 0.62 -5.39 -6.94
C VAL A 27 -0.70 -4.98 -7.60
N LYS A 28 -1.78 -4.96 -6.83
CA LYS A 28 -3.08 -4.47 -7.29
C LYS A 28 -2.91 -3.03 -7.76
N LYS A 29 -3.25 -2.75 -9.04
CA LYS A 29 -3.28 -1.40 -9.60
C LYS A 29 -4.13 -0.50 -8.69
N ASP A 30 -3.49 0.44 -8.00
CA ASP A 30 -4.21 1.49 -7.29
C ASP A 30 -4.71 2.50 -8.34
N ASN A 31 -6.02 2.59 -8.51
CA ASN A 31 -6.67 3.51 -9.45
C ASN A 31 -6.61 4.98 -8.95
N GLY A 32 -5.66 5.32 -8.08
CA GLY A 32 -5.50 6.64 -7.49
C GLY A 32 -6.68 7.08 -6.63
N ARG A 33 -7.56 6.13 -6.24
CA ARG A 33 -8.74 6.41 -5.41
C ARG A 33 -8.34 6.62 -3.95
N HIS A 34 -7.20 6.10 -3.55
CA HIS A 34 -6.61 6.41 -2.26
C HIS A 34 -5.99 7.80 -2.36
N LYS A 35 -6.78 8.82 -2.01
CA LYS A 35 -6.25 10.15 -1.73
C LYS A 35 -5.34 10.00 -0.51
N GLY A 36 -4.04 9.84 -0.75
CA GLY A 36 -3.03 9.76 0.33
C GLY A 36 -3.16 10.94 1.28
N TRP A 37 -2.52 10.86 2.44
CA TRP A 37 -2.60 11.85 3.53
C TRP A 37 -2.57 13.33 3.06
N PHE A 38 -1.75 13.62 2.04
CA PHE A 38 -1.63 14.95 1.44
C PHE A 38 -2.87 15.46 0.68
N LYS A 39 -3.70 14.58 0.11
CA LYS A 39 -4.91 14.92 -0.64
C LYS A 39 -6.17 14.96 0.23
N ASN A 40 -6.04 14.75 1.54
CA ASN A 40 -7.14 14.83 2.50
C ASN A 40 -7.37 16.29 2.91
N THR A 41 -8.54 16.85 2.58
CA THR A 41 -8.90 18.24 2.93
C THR A 41 -9.08 18.45 4.44
N ASN A 42 -9.31 17.39 5.21
CA ASN A 42 -9.39 17.46 6.67
C ASN A 42 -8.01 17.43 7.36
N ASN A 43 -6.93 17.26 6.59
CA ASN A 43 -5.56 17.31 7.10
C ASN A 43 -5.22 18.75 7.54
N PRO A 44 -4.79 18.99 8.80
CA PRO A 44 -4.48 20.33 9.29
C PRO A 44 -3.45 21.10 8.46
N HIS A 45 -2.57 20.39 7.75
CA HIS A 45 -1.54 20.96 6.90
C HIS A 45 -1.99 21.18 5.44
N HIS A 46 -3.24 20.85 5.09
CA HIS A 46 -3.75 21.09 3.74
C HIS A 46 -3.97 22.60 3.53
N PRO A 47 -3.48 23.22 2.44
CA PRO A 47 -3.55 24.67 2.23
C PRO A 47 -4.97 25.25 2.27
N HIS A 48 -5.96 24.41 1.94
CA HIS A 48 -7.38 24.75 1.96
C HIS A 48 -8.16 23.93 3.00
N SER A 49 -7.50 23.50 4.09
CA SER A 49 -8.22 22.79 5.16
C SER A 49 -9.21 23.73 5.83
N THR A 50 -10.46 23.28 5.94
CA THR A 50 -11.50 23.94 6.75
C THR A 50 -11.52 23.41 8.19
N ASN A 51 -10.50 22.64 8.59
CA ASN A 51 -10.38 22.15 9.95
C ASN A 51 -10.22 23.34 10.91
N PRO A 52 -11.09 23.50 11.92
CA PRO A 52 -11.07 24.64 12.84
C PRO A 52 -9.79 24.78 13.68
N GLY A 53 -8.85 23.83 13.59
CA GLY A 53 -7.55 23.90 14.25
C GLY A 53 -6.49 24.78 13.57
N ASN A 54 -6.72 25.31 12.36
CA ASN A 54 -5.73 26.14 11.64
C ASN A 54 -6.02 27.65 11.71
N GLY A 55 -6.69 28.10 12.77
CA GLY A 55 -6.92 29.50 13.05
C GLY A 55 -6.49 29.82 14.47
N ASN A 56 -5.37 30.53 14.61
CA ASN A 56 -5.07 31.30 15.81
C ASN A 56 -6.10 32.45 15.91
N SER A 57 -7.32 32.11 16.29
CA SER A 57 -8.42 33.05 16.49
C SER A 57 -9.19 32.58 17.72
N GLY A 58 -8.95 33.25 18.85
CA GLY A 58 -9.73 33.04 20.05
C GLY A 58 -11.23 33.16 19.75
N GLY A 59 -12.03 32.17 20.14
CA GLY A 59 -13.47 32.25 19.94
C GLY A 59 -14.19 30.92 20.01
N LYS A 60 -14.86 30.72 21.15
CA LYS A 60 -15.99 29.80 21.36
C LYS A 60 -15.67 28.30 21.29
N GLY A 61 -15.14 27.82 22.42
CA GLY A 61 -15.45 26.47 22.89
C GLY A 61 -16.97 26.26 22.89
N LYS A 62 -17.44 25.34 22.06
CA LYS A 62 -18.81 24.84 22.03
C LYS A 62 -19.16 24.32 23.43
N LYS A 63 -20.12 24.98 24.10
CA LYS A 63 -20.77 24.42 25.29
C LYS A 63 -21.63 23.24 24.85
N ASN A 64 -21.15 22.03 25.10
CA ASN A 64 -22.02 20.87 25.29
C ASN A 64 -22.35 20.76 26.79
N LYS A 65 -23.63 20.85 27.14
CA LYS A 65 -24.26 20.16 28.28
C LYS A 65 -25.68 19.86 27.79
N HIS A 66 -26.01 18.65 27.35
CA HIS A 66 -26.35 17.49 28.17
C HIS A 66 -27.41 17.84 29.24
N LYS A 67 -28.69 17.77 28.85
CA LYS A 67 -29.79 17.06 29.55
C LYS A 67 -31.02 17.04 28.65
#